data_AF-A0A7X9F878-F1
#
_entry.id   AF-A0A7X9F878-F1
#
_cell.length_a   1.000
_cell.length_b   1.000
_cell.length_c   1.000
_cell.angle_alpha   90.00
_cell.angle_beta   90.00
_cell.angle_gamma   90.00
#
_symmetry.space_group_name_H-M   'P 1'
#
loop_
_entity.id
_entity.type
_entity.pdbx_description
1 polymer ?
#
loop_
_entity_poly.entity_id
_entity_poly.type
_entity_poly.pdbx_seq_one_letter_code
_entity_poly.pdbx_strand_id
1 'polypeptide(L)'
;HSGLTLQKDGQWGGEDAELARKVRGIDLIISGHTHTMLDKPLIINGVPVVQTGEYGKNIGKVIFGFSGSGIRFLSYELIPVDDRIHGKSQIDSLINLRKTLLTEKVLSGFGMQYGKPVFETDYLIDIDQQGNLDESNLGPLVADAIYYYINRHNSMGCDLAMVSAGVIRDKIVPGVQTPADIFRIMPLGSGKDDVPGYPFSRLYVTGRELKNILEILLVAHKSNSDYYCFYSGMRAEVNPDKGLLRKVKKIDIIKADGQIINVDFSKKNKTLYSIAANSYMLEFIGIIRKKSFGLINVIPKNSEGKRVTDMSTALIDMDEAKPGLQEGKEWLALIEYLQSLKDGNENGIPGPDKKYVVPLKAVVPVK
;
A
#
# COMPACT_ATOMS: atom_id res chain seq x y z
N HIS A 1 8.26 -4.70 16.99
CA HIS A 1 8.79 -3.48 16.37
C HIS A 1 8.45 -2.33 17.28
N SER A 2 9.41 -1.46 17.55
CA SER A 2 9.24 -0.21 18.32
C SER A 2 9.70 0.95 17.45
N GLY A 3 9.14 2.14 17.65
CA GLY A 3 9.59 3.32 16.92
C GLY A 3 9.24 4.64 17.60
N LEU A 4 9.60 5.72 16.92
CA LEU A 4 9.30 7.10 17.31
C LEU A 4 8.25 7.73 16.39
N THR A 5 7.30 8.44 16.99
CA THR A 5 6.25 9.16 16.25
C THR A 5 6.13 10.59 16.75
N LEU A 6 6.13 11.56 15.84
CA LEU A 6 5.80 12.94 16.17
C LEU A 6 4.28 13.09 16.29
N GLN A 7 3.80 13.51 17.46
CA GLN A 7 2.37 13.68 17.72
C GLN A 7 1.89 15.05 17.22
N LYS A 8 0.57 15.20 17.09
CA LYS A 8 -0.07 16.44 16.59
C LYS A 8 0.17 17.67 17.47
N ASP A 9 0.47 17.46 18.75
CA ASP A 9 0.82 18.51 19.71
C ASP A 9 2.31 18.89 19.64
N GLY A 10 3.07 18.31 18.70
CA GLY A 10 4.50 18.53 18.52
C GLY A 10 5.39 17.72 19.47
N GLN A 11 4.82 16.86 20.33
CA GLN A 11 5.61 16.02 21.24
C GLN A 11 6.00 14.69 20.59
N TRP A 12 7.18 14.18 20.95
CA TRP A 12 7.62 12.85 20.54
C TRP A 12 6.98 11.77 21.41
N GLY A 13 6.31 10.82 20.75
CA GLY A 13 5.75 9.60 21.31
C GLY A 13 6.30 8.35 20.64
N GLY A 14 5.57 7.26 20.76
CA GLY A 14 5.99 5.93 20.29
C GLY A 14 6.63 5.09 21.38
N GLU A 15 6.81 3.80 21.10
CA GLU A 15 7.33 2.82 22.05
C GLU A 15 8.75 3.18 22.52
N ASP A 16 9.59 3.72 21.63
CA ASP A 16 10.97 4.06 21.97
C ASP A 16 11.07 5.33 22.83
N ALA A 17 10.14 6.28 22.67
CA ALA A 17 10.03 7.41 23.57
C ALA A 17 9.59 6.98 24.97
N GLU A 18 8.62 6.07 25.07
CA GLU A 18 8.17 5.50 26.34
C GLU A 18 9.25 4.64 27.01
N LEU A 19 10.02 3.89 26.23
CA LEU A 19 11.16 3.11 26.70
C LEU A 19 12.20 4.02 27.36
N ALA A 20 12.60 5.10 26.69
CA ALA A 20 13.53 6.10 27.23
C ALA A 20 13.02 6.75 28.52
N ARG A 21 11.69 6.95 28.64
CA ARG A 21 11.10 7.55 29.85
C ARG A 21 11.10 6.60 31.05
N LYS A 22 10.77 5.33 30.82
CA LYS A 22 10.42 4.39 31.89
C LYS A 22 11.57 3.51 32.34
N VAL A 23 12.52 3.21 31.45
CA VAL A 23 13.60 2.27 31.75
C VAL A 23 14.88 3.03 32.06
N ARG A 24 15.37 2.86 33.29
CA ARG A 24 16.65 3.44 33.74
C ARG A 24 17.82 2.59 33.27
N GLY A 25 18.98 3.23 33.09
CA GLY A 25 20.24 2.55 32.73
C GLY A 25 20.44 2.31 31.23
N ILE A 26 19.62 2.92 30.37
CA ILE A 26 19.82 2.90 28.91
C ILE A 26 20.72 4.08 28.53
N ASP A 27 21.81 3.81 27.81
CA ASP A 27 22.76 4.83 27.35
C ASP A 27 22.47 5.36 25.94
N LEU A 28 21.74 4.59 25.11
CA LEU A 28 21.35 4.93 23.75
C LEU A 28 20.14 4.11 23.32
N ILE A 29 19.23 4.71 22.56
CA ILE A 29 18.22 3.98 21.80
C ILE A 29 18.42 4.26 20.31
N ILE A 30 18.64 3.19 19.53
CA ILE A 30 18.63 3.23 18.08
C ILE A 30 17.24 2.78 17.63
N SER A 31 16.39 3.75 17.31
CA SER A 31 15.00 3.53 16.94
C SER A 31 14.86 3.07 15.48
N GLY A 32 13.68 2.58 15.11
CA GLY A 32 13.36 2.11 13.77
C GLY A 32 11.85 2.04 13.55
N HIS A 33 11.40 1.20 12.61
CA HIS A 33 10.00 0.90 12.29
C HIS A 33 9.15 2.04 11.72
N THR A 34 9.18 3.23 12.31
CA THR A 34 8.33 4.38 11.95
C THR A 34 8.89 5.23 10.81
N HIS A 35 10.08 4.90 10.31
CA HIS A 35 10.76 5.60 9.22
C HIS A 35 11.07 7.08 9.51
N THR A 36 10.98 7.49 10.77
CA THR A 36 11.36 8.83 11.25
C THR A 36 12.83 9.12 10.97
N MET A 37 13.12 10.25 10.33
CA MET A 37 14.46 10.78 10.18
C MET A 37 14.70 11.84 11.25
N LEU A 38 15.75 11.67 12.05
CA LEU A 38 16.16 12.64 13.06
C LEU A 38 17.50 13.26 12.68
N ASP A 39 17.54 14.55 12.33
CA ASP A 39 18.80 15.24 12.03
C ASP A 39 19.67 15.45 13.28
N LYS A 40 19.06 15.38 14.47
CA LYS A 40 19.70 15.52 15.79
C LYS A 40 19.13 14.45 16.73
N PRO A 41 19.90 13.97 17.72
CA PRO A 41 19.39 13.00 18.67
C PRO A 41 18.25 13.63 19.48
N LEU A 42 17.18 12.88 19.69
CA LEU A 42 16.13 13.25 20.61
C LEU A 42 16.54 12.83 22.02
N ILE A 43 16.74 13.79 22.93
CA ILE A 43 17.13 13.48 24.31
C ILE A 43 15.89 13.33 25.18
N ILE A 44 15.68 12.15 25.77
CA ILE A 44 14.55 11.86 26.66
C ILE A 44 15.12 11.34 27.98
N ASN A 45 14.87 12.05 29.09
CA ASN A 45 15.40 11.70 30.42
C ASN A 45 16.92 11.46 30.43
N GLY A 46 17.67 12.21 29.61
CA GLY A 46 19.12 12.07 29.47
C GLY A 46 19.57 10.95 28.51
N VAL A 47 18.64 10.15 27.98
CA VAL A 47 18.92 9.10 27.00
C VAL A 47 18.79 9.66 25.57
N PRO A 48 19.85 9.58 24.74
CA PRO A 48 19.75 9.91 23.32
C PRO A 48 18.98 8.82 22.56
N VAL A 49 17.99 9.25 21.79
CA VAL A 49 17.26 8.42 20.82
C VAL A 49 17.58 8.90 19.41
N VAL A 50 17.98 7.99 18.53
CA VAL A 50 18.38 8.30 17.14
C VAL A 50 17.64 7.42 16.15
N GLN A 51 17.40 7.92 14.94
CA GLN A 51 16.76 7.17 13.86
C GLN A 51 17.16 7.73 12.50
N THR A 52 17.43 6.86 11.53
CA THR A 52 18.09 7.22 10.26
C THR A 52 17.14 7.37 9.08
N GLY A 53 15.83 7.44 9.33
CA GLY A 53 14.83 7.41 8.27
C GLY A 53 14.64 6.01 7.70
N GLU A 54 14.69 5.90 6.38
CA GLU A 54 14.27 4.72 5.61
C GLU A 54 15.11 4.53 4.34
N TYR A 55 14.98 3.35 3.73
CA TYR A 55 15.47 3.02 2.38
C TYR A 55 16.98 3.21 2.15
N GLY A 56 17.78 3.22 3.23
CA GLY A 56 19.22 3.41 3.13
C GLY A 56 19.64 4.82 2.68
N LYS A 57 18.73 5.80 2.74
CA LYS A 57 19.02 7.21 2.38
C LYS A 57 20.12 7.83 3.26
N ASN A 58 20.27 7.35 4.50
CA ASN A 58 21.28 7.81 5.44
C ASN A 58 21.90 6.67 6.26
N ILE A 59 23.14 6.86 6.68
CA ILE A 59 23.84 6.06 7.69
C ILE A 59 23.97 6.91 8.97
N GLY A 60 23.50 6.38 10.10
CA GLY A 60 23.66 7.03 11.40
C GLY A 60 25.03 6.74 12.01
N LYS A 61 25.74 7.79 12.43
CA LYS A 61 27.02 7.69 13.15
C LYS A 61 26.86 8.25 14.55
N VAL A 62 27.05 7.42 15.57
CA VAL A 62 27.06 7.82 16.98
C VAL A 62 28.46 7.62 17.55
N ILE A 63 28.97 8.60 18.28
CA ILE A 63 30.26 8.52 18.97
C ILE A 63 30.02 8.57 20.48
N PHE A 64 30.60 7.60 21.18
CA PHE A 64 30.67 7.55 22.64
C PHE A 64 32.11 7.67 23.13
N GLY A 65 32.28 8.36 24.26
CA GLY A 65 33.50 8.36 25.05
C GLY A 65 33.38 7.41 26.22
N PHE A 66 34.44 6.65 26.48
CA PHE A 66 34.53 5.74 27.61
C PHE A 66 35.62 6.22 28.57
N SER A 67 35.29 6.32 29.86
CA SER A 67 36.21 6.78 30.90
C SER A 67 35.95 6.06 32.22
N GLY A 68 36.82 6.21 33.21
CA GLY A 68 36.61 5.65 34.55
C GLY A 68 35.34 6.16 35.26
N SER A 69 34.75 7.26 34.79
CA SER A 69 33.45 7.79 35.25
C SER A 69 32.23 7.26 34.48
N GLY A 70 32.42 6.35 33.52
CA GLY A 70 31.34 5.74 32.73
C GLY A 70 31.34 6.14 31.25
N ILE A 71 30.18 5.89 30.62
CA ILE A 71 29.91 6.12 29.20
C ILE A 71 29.36 7.54 29.01
N ARG A 72 29.84 8.25 27.99
CA ARG A 72 29.35 9.60 27.64
C ARG A 72 29.02 9.69 26.15
N PHE A 73 27.79 10.07 25.83
CA PHE A 73 27.41 10.41 24.46
C PHE A 73 28.15 11.66 23.99
N LEU A 74 28.89 11.58 22.88
CA LEU A 74 29.69 12.69 22.36
C LEU A 74 29.01 13.37 21.17
N SER A 75 28.57 12.61 20.18
CA SER A 75 27.95 13.18 18.99
C SER A 75 27.09 12.19 18.22
N TYR A 76 26.22 12.73 17.38
CA TYR A 76 25.47 12.01 16.35
C TYR A 76 25.46 12.80 15.05
N GLU A 77 25.54 12.07 13.94
CA GLU A 77 25.51 12.61 12.58
C GLU A 77 24.74 11.65 11.66
N LEU A 78 23.93 12.21 10.75
CA LEU A 78 23.41 11.49 9.60
C LEU A 78 24.32 11.71 8.40
N ILE A 79 24.86 10.61 7.89
CA ILE A 79 25.69 10.61 6.69
C ILE A 79 24.77 10.21 5.52
N PRO A 80 24.41 11.14 4.62
CA PRO A 80 23.60 10.81 3.45
C PRO A 80 24.34 9.85 2.52
N VAL A 81 23.60 8.90 1.97
CA VAL A 81 24.08 7.94 0.96
C VAL A 81 23.72 8.48 -0.42
N ASP A 82 24.70 9.12 -1.06
CA ASP A 82 24.55 9.74 -2.38
C ASP A 82 25.83 9.63 -3.22
N ASP A 83 25.80 10.17 -4.44
CA ASP A 83 26.87 10.05 -5.44
C ASP A 83 28.16 10.81 -5.08
N ARG A 84 28.22 11.50 -3.93
CA ARG A 84 29.48 12.07 -3.42
C ARG A 84 30.45 11.00 -2.93
N ILE A 85 29.95 9.80 -2.60
CA ILE A 85 30.75 8.65 -2.22
C ILE A 85 30.59 7.58 -3.29
N HIS A 86 31.63 7.40 -4.11
CA HIS A 86 31.58 6.39 -5.15
C HIS A 86 31.45 4.97 -4.58
N GLY A 87 30.56 4.19 -5.21
CA GLY A 87 30.43 2.76 -4.97
C GLY A 87 31.74 2.03 -5.24
N LYS A 88 31.95 0.93 -4.50
CA LYS A 88 33.08 0.03 -4.77
C LYS A 88 32.72 -0.85 -5.96
N SER A 89 33.57 -0.86 -7.00
CA SER A 89 33.34 -1.64 -8.22
C SER A 89 33.03 -3.12 -8.00
N GLN A 90 33.62 -3.73 -6.97
CA GLN A 90 33.34 -5.11 -6.56
C GLN A 90 31.88 -5.28 -6.08
N ILE A 91 31.34 -4.31 -5.34
CA ILE A 91 29.94 -4.31 -4.90
C ILE A 91 29.01 -4.06 -6.09
N ASP A 92 29.35 -3.14 -6.99
CA ASP A 92 28.56 -2.87 -8.19
C ASP A 92 28.44 -4.11 -9.08
N SER A 93 29.54 -4.88 -9.19
CA SER A 93 29.57 -6.15 -9.92
C SER A 93 28.63 -7.19 -9.28
N LEU A 94 28.60 -7.27 -7.95
CA LEU A 94 27.68 -8.14 -7.22
C LEU A 94 26.23 -7.69 -7.40
N ILE A 95 25.94 -6.39 -7.39
CA ILE A 95 24.60 -5.85 -7.63
C ILE A 95 24.13 -6.21 -9.05
N ASN A 96 24.98 -6.01 -10.06
CA ASN A 96 24.65 -6.34 -11.44
C ASN A 96 24.38 -7.84 -11.62
N LEU A 97 25.17 -8.71 -10.98
CA LEU A 97 24.89 -10.15 -10.95
C LEU A 97 23.51 -10.45 -10.34
N ARG A 98 23.11 -9.76 -9.26
CA ARG A 98 21.77 -9.92 -8.67
C ARG A 98 20.66 -9.44 -9.61
N LYS A 99 20.85 -8.34 -10.34
CA LYS A 99 19.89 -7.85 -11.36
C LYS A 99 19.67 -8.88 -12.48
N THR A 100 20.75 -9.52 -12.95
CA THR A 100 20.66 -10.61 -13.94
C THR A 100 19.88 -11.79 -13.37
N LEU A 101 20.20 -12.25 -12.15
CA LEU A 101 19.49 -13.35 -11.50
C LEU A 101 17.99 -13.05 -11.28
N LEU A 102 17.64 -11.82 -10.93
CA LEU A 102 16.23 -11.39 -10.81
C LEU A 102 15.52 -11.44 -12.17
N THR A 103 16.22 -11.06 -13.24
CA THR A 103 15.69 -11.17 -14.60
C THR A 103 15.42 -12.63 -14.97
N GLU A 104 16.39 -13.51 -14.75
CA GLU A 104 16.29 -14.93 -15.10
C GLU A 104 15.23 -15.67 -14.28
N LYS A 105 15.19 -15.45 -12.96
CA LYS A 105 14.38 -16.24 -12.03
C LYS A 105 12.95 -15.74 -11.87
N VAL A 106 12.70 -14.45 -12.08
CA VAL A 106 11.40 -13.84 -11.78
C VAL A 106 10.83 -13.16 -13.03
N LEU A 107 11.53 -12.17 -13.57
CA LEU A 107 10.94 -11.26 -14.56
C LEU A 107 10.74 -11.92 -15.92
N SER A 108 11.62 -12.85 -16.33
CA SER A 108 11.53 -13.53 -17.63
C SER A 108 10.24 -14.33 -17.78
N GLY A 109 9.71 -14.90 -16.68
CA GLY A 109 8.43 -15.61 -16.68
C GLY A 109 7.22 -14.73 -17.05
N PHE A 110 7.39 -13.42 -16.95
CA PHE A 110 6.39 -12.41 -17.32
C PHE A 110 6.83 -11.58 -18.55
N GLY A 111 7.84 -12.03 -19.30
CA GLY A 111 8.35 -11.32 -20.47
C GLY A 111 9.09 -10.01 -20.16
N MET A 112 9.57 -9.84 -18.92
CA MET A 112 10.21 -8.62 -18.43
C MET A 112 11.72 -8.79 -18.20
N GLN A 113 12.44 -7.66 -18.11
CA GLN A 113 13.85 -7.60 -17.75
C GLN A 113 14.10 -6.44 -16.79
N TYR A 114 15.05 -6.59 -15.87
CA TYR A 114 15.25 -5.66 -14.76
C TYR A 114 15.37 -4.19 -15.20
N GLY A 115 16.15 -3.92 -16.25
CA GLY A 115 16.43 -2.57 -16.73
C GLY A 115 15.67 -2.14 -18.00
N LYS A 116 14.74 -2.95 -18.50
CA LYS A 116 14.00 -2.61 -19.72
C LYS A 116 12.85 -1.66 -19.39
N PRO A 117 12.68 -0.54 -20.11
CA PRO A 117 11.56 0.39 -19.89
C PRO A 117 10.19 -0.30 -19.98
N VAL A 118 9.26 0.10 -19.12
CA VAL A 118 7.85 -0.35 -19.15
C VAL A 118 6.84 0.79 -19.14
N PHE A 119 7.27 2.00 -18.74
CA PHE A 119 6.39 3.15 -18.60
C PHE A 119 7.22 4.44 -18.58
N GLU A 120 6.66 5.56 -19.03
CA GLU A 120 7.27 6.88 -18.93
C GLU A 120 6.22 7.91 -18.55
N THR A 121 6.55 8.84 -17.65
CA THR A 121 5.66 9.96 -17.26
C THR A 121 6.40 11.28 -17.25
N ASP A 122 5.73 12.38 -17.57
CA ASP A 122 6.25 13.75 -17.49
C ASP A 122 5.84 14.48 -16.21
N TYR A 123 5.00 13.87 -15.38
CA TYR A 123 4.57 14.41 -14.09
C TYR A 123 4.68 13.39 -12.95
N LEU A 124 4.66 13.90 -11.72
CA LEU A 124 4.75 13.12 -10.50
C LEU A 124 3.43 12.37 -10.22
N ILE A 125 3.51 11.06 -10.03
CA ILE A 125 2.39 10.24 -9.55
C ILE A 125 2.74 9.77 -8.14
N ASP A 126 2.13 10.40 -7.14
CA ASP A 126 2.53 10.32 -5.73
C ASP A 126 1.43 9.77 -4.82
N ILE A 127 1.88 9.31 -3.66
CA ILE A 127 1.07 9.07 -2.49
C ILE A 127 1.56 9.92 -1.31
N ASP A 128 0.74 10.86 -0.87
CA ASP A 128 1.07 11.74 0.24
C ASP A 128 0.76 11.08 1.59
N GLN A 129 1.56 10.08 1.96
CA GLN A 129 1.39 9.30 3.21
C GLN A 129 1.54 10.15 4.49
N GLN A 130 2.24 11.28 4.40
CA GLN A 130 2.53 12.17 5.54
C GLN A 130 1.58 13.38 5.59
N GLY A 131 0.93 13.72 4.48
CA GLY A 131 -0.02 14.83 4.36
C GLY A 131 -1.44 14.36 4.02
N ASN A 132 -1.97 14.85 2.90
CA ASN A 132 -3.36 14.64 2.52
C ASN A 132 -3.51 13.51 1.50
N LEU A 133 -3.89 12.32 1.98
CA LEU A 133 -4.13 11.16 1.11
C LEU A 133 -5.25 11.38 0.09
N ASP A 134 -6.19 12.32 0.31
CA ASP A 134 -7.20 12.69 -0.68
C ASP A 134 -6.60 13.42 -1.90
N GLU A 135 -5.35 13.88 -1.81
CA GLU A 135 -4.59 14.54 -2.87
C GLU A 135 -3.65 13.59 -3.61
N SER A 136 -3.67 12.29 -3.29
CA SER A 136 -2.82 11.28 -3.92
C SER A 136 -3.42 10.78 -5.23
N ASN A 137 -2.66 10.87 -6.32
CA ASN A 137 -3.06 10.36 -7.64
C ASN A 137 -2.58 8.91 -7.90
N LEU A 138 -1.58 8.41 -7.15
CA LEU A 138 -1.09 7.05 -7.29
C LEU A 138 -2.06 5.99 -6.78
N GLY A 139 -2.71 6.25 -5.64
CA GLY A 139 -3.65 5.32 -5.03
C GLY A 139 -4.79 4.90 -5.97
N PRO A 140 -5.51 5.84 -6.62
CA PRO A 140 -6.52 5.52 -7.61
C PRO A 140 -5.96 4.78 -8.84
N LEU A 141 -4.76 5.13 -9.30
CA LEU A 141 -4.09 4.42 -10.40
C LEU A 141 -3.86 2.95 -10.06
N VAL A 142 -3.33 2.66 -8.86
CA VAL A 142 -3.14 1.29 -8.39
C VAL A 142 -4.46 0.54 -8.26
N ALA A 143 -5.52 1.19 -7.76
CA ALA A 143 -6.85 0.57 -7.68
C ALA A 143 -7.40 0.21 -9.07
N ASP A 144 -7.25 1.09 -10.06
CA ASP A 144 -7.62 0.83 -11.46
C ASP A 144 -6.79 -0.31 -12.05
N ALA A 145 -5.50 -0.38 -11.74
CA ALA A 145 -4.63 -1.46 -12.21
C ALA A 145 -5.06 -2.83 -11.67
N ILE A 146 -5.38 -2.92 -10.37
CA ILE A 146 -5.90 -4.14 -9.75
C ILE A 146 -7.23 -4.55 -10.39
N TYR A 147 -8.16 -3.59 -10.54
CA TYR A 147 -9.45 -3.85 -11.17
C TYR A 147 -9.31 -4.34 -12.61
N TYR A 148 -8.47 -3.68 -13.40
CA TYR A 148 -8.18 -4.05 -14.79
C TYR A 148 -7.60 -5.46 -14.88
N TYR A 149 -6.56 -5.74 -14.10
CA TYR A 149 -5.86 -7.02 -14.12
C TYR A 149 -6.79 -8.19 -13.75
N ILE A 150 -7.55 -8.08 -12.66
CA ILE A 150 -8.46 -9.13 -12.22
C ILE A 150 -9.57 -9.39 -13.24
N ASN A 151 -10.18 -8.34 -13.79
CA ASN A 151 -11.26 -8.49 -14.77
C ASN A 151 -10.79 -8.97 -16.14
N ARG A 152 -9.49 -8.85 -16.44
CA ARG A 152 -8.88 -9.34 -17.67
C ARG A 152 -8.49 -10.82 -17.58
N HIS A 153 -8.03 -11.26 -16.42
CA HIS A 153 -7.40 -12.57 -16.24
C HIS A 153 -8.28 -13.62 -15.55
N ASN A 154 -9.34 -13.20 -14.86
CA ASN A 154 -10.27 -14.12 -14.23
C ASN A 154 -11.69 -13.95 -14.82
N SER A 155 -12.31 -15.05 -15.25
CA SER A 155 -13.63 -15.04 -15.91
C SER A 155 -14.76 -14.48 -15.04
N MET A 156 -14.67 -14.61 -13.72
CA MET A 156 -15.64 -14.04 -12.78
C MET A 156 -15.37 -12.56 -12.46
N GLY A 157 -14.16 -12.05 -12.69
CA GLY A 157 -13.81 -10.64 -12.47
C GLY A 157 -14.07 -10.11 -11.05
N CYS A 158 -14.28 -8.80 -10.91
CA CYS A 158 -14.75 -8.21 -9.66
C CYS A 158 -15.61 -6.97 -9.89
N ASP A 159 -16.51 -6.68 -8.95
CA ASP A 159 -17.35 -5.48 -8.98
C ASP A 159 -16.56 -4.25 -8.54
N LEU A 160 -15.72 -4.40 -7.51
CA LEU A 160 -14.83 -3.35 -7.05
C LEU A 160 -13.48 -3.89 -6.60
N ALA A 161 -12.44 -3.13 -6.90
CA ALA A 161 -11.10 -3.34 -6.38
C ALA A 161 -10.78 -2.28 -5.31
N MET A 162 -9.96 -2.64 -4.33
CA MET A 162 -9.47 -1.70 -3.33
C MET A 162 -8.00 -1.94 -3.01
N VAL A 163 -7.32 -0.86 -2.62
CA VAL A 163 -5.94 -0.86 -2.15
C VAL A 163 -5.81 0.10 -0.98
N SER A 164 -5.00 -0.25 0.02
CA SER A 164 -4.75 0.63 1.17
C SER A 164 -3.49 1.46 0.99
N ALA A 165 -3.45 2.66 1.57
CA ALA A 165 -2.30 3.55 1.48
C ALA A 165 -1.02 2.92 2.06
N GLY A 166 -1.15 2.09 3.11
CA GLY A 166 0.00 1.50 3.79
C GLY A 166 0.80 0.47 2.96
N VAL A 167 0.20 -0.08 1.90
CA VAL A 167 0.88 -1.05 1.02
C VAL A 167 1.57 -0.41 -0.18
N ILE A 168 1.30 0.87 -0.46
CA ILE A 168 1.97 1.65 -1.51
C ILE A 168 3.24 2.26 -0.88
N ARG A 169 4.42 1.92 -1.38
CA ARG A 169 5.71 2.17 -0.69
C ARG A 169 6.65 3.16 -1.38
N ASP A 170 6.33 3.53 -2.61
CA ASP A 170 7.11 4.47 -3.42
C ASP A 170 6.18 5.23 -4.38
N LYS A 171 6.75 6.16 -5.13
CA LYS A 171 6.07 7.01 -6.11
C LYS A 171 6.63 6.81 -7.51
N ILE A 172 5.89 7.27 -8.52
CA ILE A 172 6.38 7.34 -9.90
C ILE A 172 6.85 8.77 -10.17
N VAL A 173 8.17 8.94 -10.30
CA VAL A 173 8.77 10.23 -10.65
C VAL A 173 8.79 10.45 -12.16
N PRO A 174 8.83 11.70 -12.64
CA PRO A 174 9.02 11.99 -14.06
C PRO A 174 10.23 11.26 -14.66
N GLY A 175 10.05 10.71 -15.85
CA GLY A 175 11.03 9.94 -16.60
C GLY A 175 10.63 8.47 -16.81
N VAL A 176 11.55 7.73 -17.40
CA VAL A 176 11.38 6.32 -17.75
C VAL A 176 11.45 5.43 -16.51
N GLN A 177 10.51 4.50 -16.41
CA GLN A 177 10.39 3.52 -15.35
C GLN A 177 10.69 2.11 -15.85
N THR A 178 11.33 1.31 -15.01
CA THR A 178 11.63 -0.11 -15.23
C THR A 178 10.76 -0.99 -14.32
N PRO A 179 10.73 -2.33 -14.54
CA PRO A 179 10.03 -3.25 -13.63
C PRO A 179 10.49 -3.11 -12.17
N ALA A 180 11.78 -2.80 -11.95
CA ALA A 180 12.31 -2.59 -10.62
C ALA A 180 11.72 -1.34 -9.95
N ASP A 181 11.52 -0.25 -10.71
CA ASP A 181 10.90 0.97 -10.20
C ASP A 181 9.43 0.74 -9.85
N ILE A 182 8.69 0.05 -10.73
CA ILE A 182 7.28 -0.27 -10.48
C ILE A 182 7.11 -1.25 -9.31
N PHE A 183 8.03 -2.21 -9.15
CA PHE A 183 8.04 -3.12 -8.01
C PHE A 183 8.17 -2.38 -6.67
N ARG A 184 8.97 -1.30 -6.59
CA ARG A 184 9.14 -0.52 -5.35
C ARG A 184 7.82 0.10 -4.85
N ILE A 185 6.86 0.30 -5.74
CA ILE A 185 5.55 0.87 -5.40
C ILE A 185 4.71 -0.15 -4.62
N MET A 186 4.70 -1.42 -5.03
CA MET A 186 3.91 -2.49 -4.41
C MET A 186 4.79 -3.70 -4.03
N PRO A 187 5.79 -3.55 -3.14
CA PRO A 187 6.82 -4.56 -2.92
C PRO A 187 6.45 -5.60 -1.85
N LEU A 188 5.30 -5.44 -1.20
CA LEU A 188 4.99 -6.16 0.03
C LEU A 188 4.32 -7.51 -0.25
N GLY A 189 4.68 -8.47 0.60
CA GLY A 189 3.98 -9.74 0.74
C GLY A 189 4.65 -10.91 0.05
N SER A 190 4.06 -12.07 0.31
CA SER A 190 4.48 -13.35 -0.25
C SER A 190 3.26 -14.20 -0.54
N GLY A 191 3.43 -15.11 -1.49
CA GLY A 191 2.42 -16.08 -1.92
C GLY A 191 2.80 -17.51 -1.59
N LYS A 192 2.11 -18.45 -2.23
CA LYS A 192 2.51 -19.87 -2.29
C LYS A 192 3.50 -20.17 -3.41
N ASP A 193 3.77 -19.19 -4.28
CA ASP A 193 4.75 -19.25 -5.36
C ASP A 193 6.04 -18.50 -5.01
N ASP A 194 7.05 -18.62 -5.89
CA ASP A 194 8.35 -17.95 -5.75
C ASP A 194 8.33 -16.49 -6.25
N VAL A 195 7.13 -15.93 -6.49
CA VAL A 195 6.95 -14.56 -6.99
C VAL A 195 6.61 -13.65 -5.82
N PRO A 196 7.40 -12.58 -5.58
CA PRO A 196 7.14 -11.67 -4.48
C PRO A 196 5.80 -10.93 -4.64
N GLY A 197 5.14 -10.64 -3.52
CA GLY A 197 3.87 -9.93 -3.49
C GLY A 197 2.75 -10.77 -2.86
N TYR A 198 1.80 -10.08 -2.22
CA TYR A 198 0.55 -10.70 -1.78
C TYR A 198 -0.31 -11.12 -2.98
N PRO A 199 -0.92 -12.33 -2.96
CA PRO A 199 -1.89 -12.71 -3.96
C PRO A 199 -3.19 -11.91 -3.85
N PHE A 200 -3.93 -11.81 -4.95
CA PHE A 200 -5.29 -11.26 -4.91
C PHE A 200 -6.29 -12.25 -4.30
N SER A 201 -7.23 -11.70 -3.54
CA SER A 201 -8.39 -12.42 -3.02
C SER A 201 -9.69 -11.72 -3.45
N ARG A 202 -10.79 -12.48 -3.48
CA ARG A 202 -12.14 -11.96 -3.76
C ARG A 202 -13.13 -12.47 -2.72
N LEU A 203 -13.87 -11.54 -2.13
CA LEU A 203 -14.97 -11.83 -1.21
C LEU A 203 -16.28 -11.23 -1.72
N TYR A 204 -17.39 -11.81 -1.31
CA TYR A 204 -18.72 -11.33 -1.66
C TYR A 204 -19.45 -10.79 -0.43
N VAL A 205 -20.15 -9.67 -0.62
CA VAL A 205 -20.91 -8.98 0.42
C VAL A 205 -22.24 -8.50 -0.11
N THR A 206 -23.25 -8.42 0.75
CA THR A 206 -24.52 -7.76 0.40
C THR A 206 -24.32 -6.24 0.33
N GLY A 207 -25.22 -5.52 -0.36
CA GLY A 207 -25.16 -4.06 -0.43
C GLY A 207 -25.12 -3.36 0.94
N ARG A 208 -25.84 -3.93 1.93
CA ARG A 208 -25.77 -3.46 3.33
C ARG A 208 -24.41 -3.66 3.97
N GLU A 209 -23.78 -4.81 3.76
CA GLU A 209 -22.44 -5.08 4.29
C GLU A 209 -21.40 -4.21 3.61
N LEU A 210 -21.50 -3.99 2.29
CA LEU A 210 -20.65 -3.06 1.55
C LEU A 210 -20.74 -1.64 2.12
N LYS A 211 -21.95 -1.13 2.37
CA LYS A 211 -22.16 0.15 3.07
C LYS A 211 -21.43 0.18 4.41
N ASN A 212 -21.59 -0.85 5.23
CA ASN A 212 -20.99 -0.89 6.57
C ASN A 212 -19.45 -0.95 6.52
N ILE A 213 -18.87 -1.69 5.56
CA ILE A 213 -17.43 -1.72 5.33
C ILE A 213 -16.94 -0.31 5.01
N LEU A 214 -17.56 0.36 4.04
CA LEU A 214 -17.17 1.70 3.63
C LEU A 214 -17.26 2.71 4.79
N GLU A 215 -18.34 2.66 5.59
CA GLU A 215 -18.48 3.53 6.76
C GLU A 215 -17.34 3.39 7.78
N ILE A 216 -16.77 2.18 7.93
CA ILE A 216 -15.61 1.96 8.80
C ILE A 216 -14.33 2.46 8.18
N LEU A 217 -14.10 2.16 6.90
CA LEU A 217 -12.88 2.58 6.22
C LEU A 217 -12.77 4.12 6.16
N LEU A 218 -13.90 4.82 6.05
CA LEU A 218 -13.99 6.28 6.13
C LEU A 218 -13.54 6.88 7.48
N VAL A 219 -13.42 6.08 8.54
CA VAL A 219 -12.95 6.57 9.85
C VAL A 219 -11.68 5.88 10.31
N ALA A 220 -11.37 4.68 9.82
CA ALA A 220 -10.20 3.90 10.22
C ALA A 220 -8.89 4.65 9.99
N HIS A 221 -8.80 5.38 8.86
CA HIS A 221 -7.60 6.15 8.53
C HIS A 221 -7.28 7.27 9.53
N LYS A 222 -8.26 7.71 10.35
CA LYS A 222 -8.02 8.71 11.39
C LYS A 222 -7.15 8.20 12.55
N SER A 223 -7.12 6.89 12.75
CA SER A 223 -6.24 6.26 13.75
C SER A 223 -4.88 5.85 13.18
N ASN A 224 -4.83 5.50 11.89
CA ASN A 224 -3.59 5.21 11.17
C ASN A 224 -3.84 5.49 9.68
N SER A 225 -3.07 6.41 9.09
CA SER A 225 -3.19 6.80 7.68
C SER A 225 -3.03 5.62 6.71
N ASP A 226 -2.31 4.57 7.10
CA ASP A 226 -2.18 3.33 6.31
C ASP A 226 -3.52 2.69 5.95
N TYR A 227 -4.56 2.91 6.75
CA TYR A 227 -5.89 2.35 6.54
C TYR A 227 -6.75 3.15 5.57
N TYR A 228 -6.25 4.27 5.04
CA TYR A 228 -6.92 4.98 3.95
C TYR A 228 -6.98 4.06 2.73
N CYS A 229 -8.13 4.00 2.06
CA CYS A 229 -8.35 3.09 0.96
C CYS A 229 -8.69 3.86 -0.32
N PHE A 230 -8.10 3.42 -1.42
CA PHE A 230 -8.45 3.82 -2.78
C PHE A 230 -9.28 2.71 -3.43
N TYR A 231 -10.13 3.08 -4.39
CA TYR A 231 -11.13 2.17 -4.95
C TYR A 231 -11.23 2.33 -6.47
N SER A 232 -11.54 1.22 -7.15
CA SER A 232 -11.94 1.19 -8.55
C SER A 232 -13.19 0.31 -8.73
N GLY A 233 -13.95 0.52 -9.80
CA GLY A 233 -15.23 -0.16 -10.05
C GLY A 233 -16.41 0.37 -9.20
N MET A 234 -16.23 1.44 -8.43
CA MET A 234 -17.31 2.04 -7.64
C MET A 234 -17.23 3.56 -7.50
N ARG A 235 -18.37 4.18 -7.22
CA ARG A 235 -18.48 5.56 -6.74
C ARG A 235 -19.40 5.62 -5.52
N ALA A 236 -18.98 6.35 -4.49
CA ALA A 236 -19.78 6.56 -3.29
C ALA A 236 -20.01 8.03 -3.02
N GLU A 237 -21.22 8.36 -2.59
CA GLU A 237 -21.57 9.68 -2.09
C GLU A 237 -21.65 9.64 -0.56
N VAL A 238 -20.91 10.53 0.10
CA VAL A 238 -20.81 10.57 1.56
C VAL A 238 -21.18 11.95 2.11
N ASN A 239 -21.94 12.01 3.19
CA ASN A 239 -22.12 13.24 3.95
C ASN A 239 -21.19 13.21 5.19
N PRO A 240 -20.13 14.03 5.20
CA PRO A 240 -19.15 14.04 6.29
C PRO A 240 -19.69 14.58 7.61
N ASP A 241 -20.79 15.35 7.60
CA ASP A 241 -21.43 15.95 8.77
C ASP A 241 -22.28 14.94 9.56
N LYS A 242 -22.60 13.79 8.96
CA LYS A 242 -23.32 12.72 9.66
C LYS A 242 -22.41 11.97 10.63
N GLY A 243 -23.03 11.46 11.70
CA GLY A 243 -22.36 10.63 12.70
C GLY A 243 -21.83 9.30 12.15
N LEU A 244 -21.09 8.58 12.98
CA LEU A 244 -20.51 7.26 12.68
C LEU A 244 -21.58 6.29 12.13
N LEU A 245 -21.25 5.52 11.08
CA LEU A 245 -22.14 4.58 10.36
C LEU A 245 -23.33 5.22 9.63
N ARG A 246 -23.35 6.54 9.46
CA ARG A 246 -24.42 7.28 8.77
C ARG A 246 -23.90 8.20 7.66
N LYS A 247 -22.63 8.11 7.28
CA LYS A 247 -22.00 8.98 6.29
C LYS A 247 -22.34 8.57 4.86
N VAL A 248 -22.37 7.27 4.57
CA VAL A 248 -22.59 6.75 3.22
C VAL A 248 -24.06 6.92 2.84
N LYS A 249 -24.32 7.78 1.84
CA LYS A 249 -25.67 8.01 1.28
C LYS A 249 -25.95 7.07 0.11
N LYS A 250 -24.97 6.84 -0.75
CA LYS A 250 -25.13 6.09 -2.00
C LYS A 250 -23.82 5.38 -2.36
N ILE A 251 -23.94 4.20 -2.95
CA ILE A 251 -22.83 3.50 -3.62
C ILE A 251 -23.37 3.05 -4.98
N ASP A 252 -22.62 3.34 -6.02
CA ASP A 252 -22.82 2.85 -7.38
C ASP A 252 -21.65 1.95 -7.76
N ILE A 253 -21.95 0.78 -8.34
CA ILE A 253 -20.96 -0.06 -9.01
C ILE A 253 -20.87 0.38 -10.46
N ILE A 254 -19.65 0.58 -10.95
CA ILE A 254 -19.35 0.99 -12.32
C ILE A 254 -18.71 -0.20 -13.01
N LYS A 255 -19.43 -0.80 -13.95
CA LYS A 255 -18.95 -1.92 -14.75
C LYS A 255 -18.00 -1.45 -15.84
N ALA A 256 -17.19 -2.37 -16.36
CA ALA A 256 -16.23 -2.09 -17.43
C ALA A 256 -16.87 -1.55 -18.73
N ASP A 257 -18.12 -1.91 -19.01
CA ASP A 257 -18.90 -1.40 -20.14
C ASP A 257 -19.55 -0.03 -19.88
N GLY A 258 -19.31 0.57 -18.71
CA GLY A 258 -19.89 1.83 -18.29
C GLY A 258 -21.27 1.71 -17.63
N GLN A 259 -21.84 0.51 -17.51
CA GLN A 259 -23.10 0.32 -16.79
C GLN A 259 -22.94 0.71 -15.32
N ILE A 260 -23.91 1.47 -14.82
CA ILE A 260 -23.98 1.92 -13.42
C ILE A 260 -25.09 1.16 -12.71
N ILE A 261 -24.72 0.46 -11.63
CA ILE A 261 -25.66 -0.30 -10.79
C ILE A 261 -25.70 0.33 -9.41
N ASN A 262 -26.86 0.87 -9.03
CA ASN A 262 -27.04 1.39 -7.69
C ASN A 262 -27.12 0.26 -6.65
N VAL A 263 -26.36 0.39 -5.57
CA VAL A 263 -26.32 -0.61 -4.49
C VAL A 263 -27.49 -0.41 -3.54
N ASP A 264 -28.35 -1.43 -3.45
CA ASP A 264 -29.46 -1.44 -2.51
C ASP A 264 -29.01 -1.86 -1.10
N PHE A 265 -29.22 -0.98 -0.12
CA PHE A 265 -28.86 -1.21 1.28
C PHE A 265 -29.93 -1.94 2.09
N SER A 266 -31.06 -2.30 1.50
CA SER A 266 -32.16 -3.01 2.17
C SER A 266 -31.69 -4.34 2.79
N LYS A 267 -32.16 -4.66 4.01
CA LYS A 267 -31.89 -5.97 4.64
C LYS A 267 -32.49 -7.14 3.84
N LYS A 268 -33.54 -6.85 3.06
CA LYS A 268 -34.27 -7.83 2.25
C LYS A 268 -33.53 -8.14 0.95
N ASN A 269 -32.73 -7.20 0.45
CA ASN A 269 -31.93 -7.42 -0.75
C ASN A 269 -30.72 -8.30 -0.44
N LYS A 270 -30.57 -9.38 -1.21
CA LYS A 270 -29.49 -10.38 -1.07
C LYS A 270 -28.50 -10.36 -2.23
N THR A 271 -28.61 -9.41 -3.15
CA THR A 271 -27.63 -9.21 -4.22
C THR A 271 -26.24 -9.09 -3.61
N LEU A 272 -25.32 -9.90 -4.15
CA LEU A 272 -23.93 -9.94 -3.74
C LEU A 272 -23.10 -9.07 -4.67
N TYR A 273 -22.14 -8.38 -4.07
CA TYR A 273 -21.13 -7.58 -4.74
C TYR A 273 -19.77 -8.12 -4.33
N SER A 274 -18.90 -8.33 -5.31
CA SER A 274 -17.55 -8.83 -5.12
C SER A 274 -16.58 -7.69 -4.85
N ILE A 275 -15.79 -7.87 -3.80
CA ILE A 275 -14.68 -7.00 -3.41
C ILE A 275 -13.39 -7.77 -3.64
N ALA A 276 -12.49 -7.19 -4.43
CA ALA A 276 -11.15 -7.70 -4.60
C ALA A 276 -10.09 -6.75 -4.02
N ALA A 277 -9.06 -7.33 -3.43
CA ALA A 277 -7.85 -6.65 -2.96
C ALA A 277 -6.75 -7.69 -2.79
N ASN A 278 -5.57 -7.28 -2.34
CA ASN A 278 -4.60 -8.26 -1.85
C ASN A 278 -5.15 -9.05 -0.64
N SER A 279 -4.63 -10.26 -0.45
CA SER A 279 -5.11 -11.21 0.57
C SER A 279 -4.99 -10.66 2.00
N TYR A 280 -3.89 -9.95 2.29
CA TYR A 280 -3.66 -9.27 3.56
C TYR A 280 -4.82 -8.34 3.91
N MET A 281 -5.24 -7.48 2.98
CA MET A 281 -6.32 -6.51 3.19
C MET A 281 -7.69 -7.19 3.41
N LEU A 282 -7.98 -8.26 2.67
CA LEU A 282 -9.28 -8.95 2.82
C LEU A 282 -9.37 -9.80 4.09
N GLU A 283 -8.25 -10.27 4.63
CA GLU A 283 -8.22 -10.83 5.97
C GLU A 283 -8.66 -9.82 7.03
N PHE A 284 -8.28 -8.54 6.90
CA PHE A 284 -8.77 -7.49 7.82
C PHE A 284 -10.29 -7.32 7.77
N ILE A 285 -10.91 -7.44 6.59
CA ILE A 285 -12.37 -7.37 6.46
C ILE A 285 -13.03 -8.46 7.31
N GLY A 286 -12.48 -9.67 7.32
CA GLY A 286 -12.95 -10.77 8.17
C GLY A 286 -12.87 -10.49 9.68
N ILE A 287 -11.98 -9.58 10.10
CA ILE A 287 -11.71 -9.23 11.49
C ILE A 287 -12.48 -7.97 11.93
N ILE A 288 -13.11 -7.22 11.02
CA ILE A 288 -13.89 -5.98 11.32
C ILE A 288 -14.91 -6.20 12.43
N ARG A 289 -15.59 -7.35 12.48
CA ARG A 289 -16.56 -7.64 13.55
C ARG A 289 -15.94 -7.57 14.95
N LYS A 290 -14.72 -8.09 15.12
CA LYS A 290 -14.00 -8.07 16.41
C LYS A 290 -13.57 -6.64 16.76
N LYS A 291 -12.99 -5.90 15.80
CA LYS A 291 -12.50 -4.53 16.00
C LYS A 291 -13.61 -3.49 16.17
N SER A 292 -14.80 -3.75 15.64
CA SER A 292 -15.98 -2.91 15.83
C SER A 292 -16.77 -3.23 17.10
N PHE A 293 -16.23 -4.05 18.01
CA PHE A 293 -16.91 -4.51 19.23
C PHE A 293 -18.31 -5.11 18.95
N GLY A 294 -18.46 -5.78 17.80
CA GLY A 294 -19.73 -6.38 17.38
C GLY A 294 -20.75 -5.39 16.78
N LEU A 295 -20.45 -4.09 16.69
CA LEU A 295 -21.32 -3.09 16.06
C LEU A 295 -21.59 -3.40 14.59
N ILE A 296 -20.68 -4.10 13.93
CA ILE A 296 -20.80 -4.44 12.52
C ILE A 296 -20.59 -5.93 12.33
N ASN A 297 -21.56 -6.52 11.65
CA ASN A 297 -21.49 -7.91 11.21
C ASN A 297 -21.23 -7.93 9.70
N VAL A 298 -19.96 -7.99 9.31
CA VAL A 298 -19.56 -8.37 7.95
C VAL A 298 -19.21 -9.84 7.99
N ILE A 299 -19.89 -10.64 7.18
CA ILE A 299 -19.55 -12.05 7.00
C ILE A 299 -18.95 -12.19 5.61
N PRO A 300 -17.65 -12.49 5.48
CA PRO A 300 -17.03 -12.85 4.20
C PRO A 300 -17.80 -14.00 3.55
N LYS A 301 -18.16 -13.88 2.27
CA LYS A 301 -18.85 -14.93 1.51
C LYS A 301 -18.13 -15.27 0.22
N ASN A 302 -18.41 -16.45 -0.31
CA ASN A 302 -18.10 -16.83 -1.68
C ASN A 302 -19.20 -16.35 -2.64
N SER A 303 -19.06 -16.66 -3.93
CA SER A 303 -19.99 -16.27 -5.00
C SER A 303 -21.42 -16.80 -4.79
N GLU A 304 -21.58 -17.90 -4.06
CA GLU A 304 -22.88 -18.49 -3.71
C GLU A 304 -23.51 -17.88 -2.44
N GLY A 305 -22.84 -16.90 -1.82
CA GLY A 305 -23.28 -16.29 -0.56
C GLY A 305 -23.02 -17.16 0.68
N LYS A 306 -22.27 -18.26 0.56
CA LYS A 306 -21.86 -19.10 1.69
C LYS A 306 -20.68 -18.45 2.40
N ARG A 307 -20.68 -18.54 3.74
CA ARG A 307 -19.64 -17.97 4.58
C ARG A 307 -18.27 -18.59 4.26
N VAL A 308 -17.28 -17.74 4.07
CA VAL A 308 -15.86 -18.12 3.99
C VAL A 308 -15.27 -18.08 5.40
N THR A 309 -14.64 -19.17 5.81
CA THR A 309 -13.91 -19.28 7.08
C THR A 309 -12.41 -19.47 6.89
N ASP A 310 -12.01 -20.01 5.73
CA ASP A 310 -10.62 -20.14 5.31
C ASP A 310 -10.37 -19.18 4.14
N MET A 311 -9.61 -18.12 4.40
CA MET A 311 -9.31 -17.08 3.42
C MET A 311 -8.43 -17.59 2.26
N SER A 312 -7.74 -18.72 2.42
CA SER A 312 -6.97 -19.31 1.32
C SER A 312 -7.85 -19.82 0.18
N THR A 313 -9.15 -20.05 0.46
CA THR A 313 -10.17 -20.40 -0.55
C THR A 313 -10.73 -19.19 -1.31
N ALA A 314 -10.38 -17.97 -0.87
CA ALA A 314 -10.80 -16.72 -1.50
C ALA A 314 -9.76 -16.19 -2.50
N LEU A 315 -8.61 -16.86 -2.67
CA LEU A 315 -7.59 -16.49 -3.64
C LEU A 315 -8.18 -16.55 -5.05
N ILE A 316 -7.80 -15.58 -5.89
CA ILE A 316 -8.25 -15.52 -7.29
C ILE A 316 -7.19 -16.16 -8.17
N ASP A 317 -7.63 -17.09 -9.01
CA ASP A 317 -6.81 -17.69 -10.06
C ASP A 317 -6.75 -16.78 -11.29
N MET A 318 -5.55 -16.37 -11.68
CA MET A 318 -5.31 -15.46 -12.81
C MET A 318 -5.09 -16.19 -14.14
N ASP A 319 -5.06 -17.51 -14.15
CA ASP A 319 -4.92 -18.27 -15.40
C ASP A 319 -5.65 -19.61 -15.25
N GLU A 320 -6.97 -19.57 -15.32
CA GLU A 320 -7.87 -20.73 -15.14
C GLU A 320 -7.63 -21.85 -16.19
N ALA A 321 -6.80 -21.60 -17.21
CA ALA A 321 -6.37 -22.59 -18.19
C ALA A 321 -5.17 -23.43 -17.71
N LYS A 322 -4.43 -22.98 -16.69
CA LYS A 322 -3.29 -23.71 -16.12
C LYS A 322 -3.74 -24.54 -14.90
N PRO A 323 -3.06 -25.67 -14.62
CA PRO A 323 -3.35 -26.43 -13.41
C PRO A 323 -2.91 -25.68 -12.14
N GLY A 324 -3.76 -25.71 -11.11
CA GLY A 324 -3.45 -25.12 -9.80
C GLY A 324 -3.89 -23.67 -9.71
N LEU A 325 -3.43 -22.97 -8.67
CA LEU A 325 -3.71 -21.54 -8.49
C LEU A 325 -2.57 -20.72 -9.10
N GLN A 326 -2.89 -19.81 -10.02
CA GLN A 326 -1.93 -18.84 -10.55
C GLN A 326 -2.14 -17.50 -9.86
N GLU A 327 -1.23 -17.17 -8.94
CA GLU A 327 -1.35 -15.98 -8.11
C GLU A 327 -1.01 -14.70 -8.90
N GLY A 328 -1.96 -13.76 -8.94
CA GLY A 328 -1.68 -12.39 -9.36
C GLY A 328 -1.09 -11.54 -8.26
N LYS A 329 -0.21 -10.59 -8.61
CA LYS A 329 0.45 -9.68 -7.66
C LYS A 329 0.15 -8.23 -8.00
N GLU A 330 0.12 -7.34 -7.00
CA GLU A 330 -0.16 -5.92 -7.19
C GLU A 330 0.83 -5.21 -8.13
N TRP A 331 2.13 -5.50 -8.02
CA TRP A 331 3.12 -4.91 -8.92
C TRP A 331 3.02 -5.45 -10.35
N LEU A 332 2.59 -6.71 -10.55
CA LEU A 332 2.32 -7.27 -11.88
C LEU A 332 1.10 -6.60 -12.51
N ALA A 333 0.02 -6.46 -11.73
CA ALA A 333 -1.18 -5.75 -12.16
C ALA A 333 -0.87 -4.30 -12.56
N LEU A 334 -0.03 -3.62 -11.76
CA LEU A 334 0.42 -2.26 -12.05
C LEU A 334 1.22 -2.19 -13.36
N ILE A 335 2.21 -3.07 -13.57
CA ILE A 335 2.97 -3.09 -14.82
C ILE A 335 2.06 -3.35 -16.02
N GLU A 336 1.21 -4.37 -15.97
CA GLU A 336 0.34 -4.70 -17.10
C GLU A 336 -0.64 -3.56 -17.42
N TYR A 337 -1.19 -2.92 -16.38
CA TYR A 337 -2.07 -1.77 -16.57
C TYR A 337 -1.31 -0.61 -17.22
N LEU A 338 -0.14 -0.25 -16.72
CA LEU A 338 0.69 0.81 -17.31
C LEU A 338 1.07 0.51 -18.76
N GLN A 339 1.38 -0.75 -19.07
CA GLN A 339 1.69 -1.19 -20.44
C GLN A 339 0.48 -1.18 -21.38
N SER A 340 -0.74 -1.25 -20.83
CA SER A 340 -1.98 -1.14 -21.60
C SER A 340 -2.34 0.29 -21.98
N LEU A 341 -1.70 1.29 -21.36
CA LEU A 341 -1.94 2.70 -21.65
C LEU A 341 -1.36 3.08 -23.01
N LYS A 342 -1.85 4.21 -23.54
CA LYS A 342 -1.41 4.70 -24.84
C LYS A 342 0.00 5.27 -24.74
N ASP A 343 0.80 4.98 -25.75
CA ASP A 343 2.01 5.74 -26.04
C ASP A 343 1.60 7.07 -26.70
N GLY A 344 1.70 8.16 -25.94
CA GLY A 344 1.26 9.49 -26.37
C GLY A 344 2.30 10.28 -27.16
N ASN A 345 3.58 9.88 -27.12
CA ASN A 345 4.69 10.56 -27.79
C ASN A 345 5.34 9.70 -28.90
N GLU A 346 4.80 8.51 -29.14
CA GLU A 346 5.20 7.55 -30.19
C GLU A 346 6.66 7.07 -30.06
N ASN A 347 7.22 7.05 -28.84
CA ASN A 347 8.59 6.60 -28.58
C ASN A 347 8.72 5.09 -28.31
N GLY A 348 7.60 4.36 -28.33
CA GLY A 348 7.51 2.93 -28.04
C GLY A 348 7.34 2.59 -26.56
N ILE A 349 7.13 3.58 -25.68
CA ILE A 349 6.93 3.41 -24.23
C ILE A 349 5.57 4.01 -23.83
N PRO A 350 4.67 3.23 -23.22
CA PRO A 350 3.39 3.73 -22.75
C PRO A 350 3.52 4.88 -21.74
N GLY A 351 2.62 5.86 -21.83
CA GLY A 351 2.55 7.01 -20.93
C GLY A 351 1.25 7.09 -20.14
N PRO A 352 1.20 7.91 -19.08
CA PRO A 352 0.01 8.03 -18.25
C PRO A 352 -1.16 8.62 -19.02
N ASP A 353 -2.38 8.16 -18.68
CA ASP A 353 -3.59 8.91 -19.02
C ASP A 353 -3.65 10.21 -18.20
N LYS A 354 -3.96 11.33 -18.86
CA LYS A 354 -4.13 12.65 -18.25
C LYS A 354 -5.11 12.66 -17.09
N LYS A 355 -6.03 11.68 -17.00
CA LYS A 355 -6.94 11.51 -15.86
C LYS A 355 -6.22 11.36 -14.52
N TYR A 356 -4.95 10.92 -14.50
CA TYR A 356 -4.15 10.77 -13.29
C TYR A 356 -3.29 11.99 -12.94
N VAL A 357 -3.36 13.07 -13.71
CA VAL A 357 -2.71 14.34 -13.33
C VAL A 357 -3.35 14.89 -12.05
N VAL A 358 -4.64 14.64 -11.86
CA VAL A 358 -5.38 14.99 -10.65
C VAL A 358 -5.89 13.74 -9.94
N PRO A 359 -6.06 13.78 -8.61
CA PRO A 359 -6.59 12.65 -7.84
C PRO A 359 -8.01 12.28 -8.28
N LEU A 360 -8.21 11.04 -8.69
CA LEU A 360 -9.53 10.50 -8.97
C LEU A 360 -10.24 10.13 -7.66
N LYS A 361 -11.45 10.66 -7.47
CA LYS A 361 -12.23 10.47 -6.24
C LYS A 361 -13.36 9.47 -6.44
N ALA A 362 -13.14 8.23 -6.02
CA ALA A 362 -14.20 7.24 -5.92
C ALA A 362 -15.21 7.57 -4.80
N VAL A 363 -14.78 8.27 -3.75
CA VAL A 363 -15.64 8.74 -2.66
C VAL A 363 -15.78 10.25 -2.72
N VAL A 364 -17.00 10.73 -2.89
CA VAL A 364 -17.30 12.15 -3.12
C VAL A 364 -18.16 12.70 -1.98
N PRO A 365 -17.74 13.80 -1.32
CA PRO A 365 -18.55 14.45 -0.31
C PRO A 365 -19.75 15.15 -0.94
N VAL A 366 -20.93 14.95 -0.37
CA VAL A 366 -22.19 15.59 -0.76
C VAL A 366 -22.88 16.16 0.49
N LYS A 367 -23.49 17.34 0.36
CA LYS A 367 -24.29 17.95 1.45
C LYS A 367 -25.57 17.16 1.67
#